data_AF-A0A2D7IIM8-F1
#
_entry.id   AF-A0A2D7IIM8-F1
#
_cell.length_a   1.000
_cell.length_b   1.000
_cell.length_c   1.000
_cell.angle_alpha   90.00
_cell.angle_beta   90.00
_cell.angle_gamma   90.00
#
_symmetry.space_group_name_H-M   'P 1'
#
loop_
_entity.id
_entity.type
_entity.pdbx_description
1 polymer ?
#
loop_
_entity_poly.entity_id
_entity_poly.type
_entity_poly.pdbx_seq_one_letter_code
_entity_poly.pdbx_strand_id
1 'polypeptide(L)' 'MTEFTSGIFNAFKDLMKKSSFTLAIIYTLGHICIAMTVVSVLTGSSLWEAGLVALIEPSINGVWFYVLHKTWKRFQSN' A
#
# COMPACT_ATOMS: atom_id res chain seq x y z
N MET A 1 1.21 -19.49 21.40
CA MET A 1 1.09 -18.00 21.42
C MET A 1 2.44 -17.29 21.25
N THR A 2 3.56 -17.83 21.75
CA THR A 2 4.91 -17.26 21.58
C THR A 2 5.48 -17.44 20.17
N GLU A 3 5.17 -18.54 19.48
CA GLU A 3 5.65 -18.80 18.11
C GLU A 3 5.08 -17.85 17.07
N PHE A 4 3.81 -17.43 17.20
CA PHE A 4 3.20 -16.47 16.27
C PHE A 4 3.81 -15.08 16.42
N THR A 5 4.04 -14.65 17.67
CA THR A 5 4.73 -13.39 17.99
C THR A 5 6.19 -13.42 17.55
N SER A 6 6.94 -14.50 17.82
CA SER A 6 8.34 -14.62 17.41
C SER A 6 8.52 -14.78 15.91
N GLY A 7 7.60 -15.46 15.21
CA GLY A 7 7.59 -15.59 13.76
C GLY A 7 7.31 -14.27 13.05
N ILE A 8 6.30 -13.52 13.51
CA ILE A 8 6.02 -12.16 13.03
C ILE A 8 7.18 -11.21 13.33
N PHE A 9 7.75 -11.27 14.54
CA PHE A 9 8.85 -10.40 14.94
C PHE A 9 10.14 -10.70 14.18
N ASN A 10 10.45 -11.97 13.91
CA ASN A 10 11.58 -12.34 13.06
C ASN A 10 11.33 -12.02 11.59
N ALA A 11 10.11 -12.16 11.07
CA ALA A 11 9.76 -11.72 9.72
C ALA A 11 9.87 -10.18 9.57
N PHE A 12 9.44 -9.43 10.59
CA PHE A 12 9.62 -7.97 10.67
C PHE A 12 11.10 -7.57 10.71
N LYS A 13 11.90 -8.32 11.49
CA LYS A 13 13.34 -8.12 11.60
C LYS A 13 14.07 -8.45 10.30
N ASP A 14 13.64 -9.47 9.56
CA ASP A 14 14.19 -9.83 8.23
C ASP A 14 13.81 -8.78 7.18
N LEU A 15 12.58 -8.22 7.26
CA LEU A 15 12.13 -7.09 6.44
C LEU A 15 13.01 -5.84 6.67
N MET A 16 13.40 -5.56 7.93
CA MET A 16 14.29 -4.45 8.27
C MET A 16 15.77 -4.69 7.91
N LYS A 17 16.20 -5.95 7.72
CA LYS A 17 17.61 -6.29 7.50
C LYS A 17 18.04 -6.22 6.03
N LYS A 18 17.10 -6.13 5.09
CA LYS A 18 17.40 -5.99 3.66
C LYS A 18 17.45 -4.52 3.27
N SER A 19 18.45 -4.15 2.49
CA SER A 19 18.69 -2.82 1.88
C SER A 19 17.44 -2.16 1.26
N SER A 20 16.41 -2.95 0.99
CA SER A 20 15.08 -2.55 0.53
C SER A 20 14.25 -1.70 1.50
N PHE A 21 14.47 -1.71 2.82
CA PHE A 21 13.64 -0.91 3.74
C PHE A 21 13.87 0.60 3.58
N THR A 22 15.13 1.02 3.49
CA THR A 22 15.49 2.42 3.19
C THR A 22 14.94 2.84 1.83
N LEU A 23 15.07 1.96 0.83
CA LEU A 23 14.55 2.22 -0.52
C LEU A 23 13.02 2.33 -0.53
N ALA A 24 12.32 1.49 0.25
CA ALA A 24 10.87 1.52 0.41
C ALA A 24 10.40 2.81 1.09
N ILE A 25 11.10 3.29 2.11
CA ILE A 25 10.80 4.58 2.76
C ILE A 25 10.97 5.74 1.77
N ILE A 26 12.09 5.79 1.06
CA ILE A 26 12.36 6.84 0.06
C ILE A 26 11.30 6.80 -1.05
N TYR A 27 10.97 5.61 -1.55
CA TYR A 27 9.95 5.41 -2.57
C TYR A 27 8.56 5.86 -2.09
N THR A 28 8.17 5.50 -0.87
CA THR A 28 6.87 5.86 -0.29
C THR A 28 6.76 7.37 -0.09
N LEU A 29 7.81 8.01 0.43
CA LEU A 29 7.86 9.47 0.60
C LEU A 29 7.82 10.19 -0.75
N GLY A 30 8.58 9.71 -1.74
CA GLY A 30 8.56 10.25 -3.10
C GLY A 30 7.17 10.13 -3.73
N HIS A 31 6.52 8.98 -3.62
CA HIS A 31 5.16 8.75 -4.12
C HIS A 31 4.16 9.72 -3.47
N ILE A 32 4.23 9.92 -2.16
CA ILE A 32 3.35 10.84 -1.44
C ILE A 32 3.52 12.29 -1.96
N CYS A 33 4.76 12.76 -2.10
CA CYS A 33 5.03 14.10 -2.63
C CYS A 33 4.55 14.28 -4.08
N ILE A 34 4.80 13.29 -4.94
CA ILE A 34 4.39 13.33 -6.35
C ILE A 34 2.86 13.28 -6.45
N ALA A 35 2.19 12.37 -5.74
CA ALA A 35 0.74 12.23 -5.75
C ALA A 35 0.03 13.49 -5.24
N MET A 36 0.49 14.07 -4.12
CA MET A 36 -0.06 15.32 -3.60
C MET A 36 0.10 16.47 -4.60
N THR A 37 1.25 16.59 -5.24
CA THR A 37 1.52 17.64 -6.23
C THR A 37 0.66 17.45 -7.48
N VAL A 38 0.63 16.25 -8.05
CA VAL A 38 -0.13 15.95 -9.28
C VAL A 38 -1.63 16.14 -9.06
N VAL A 39 -2.19 15.61 -7.97
CA VAL A 39 -3.63 15.71 -7.70
C VAL A 39 -4.04 17.15 -7.39
N SER A 40 -3.22 17.89 -6.63
CA SER A 40 -3.50 19.30 -6.34
C SER A 40 -3.42 20.17 -7.60
N VAL A 41 -2.44 19.93 -8.49
CA VAL A 41 -2.31 20.66 -9.76
C VAL A 41 -3.43 20.33 -10.74
N LEU A 42 -3.79 19.05 -10.89
CA LEU A 42 -4.81 18.62 -11.86
C LEU A 42 -6.24 18.97 -11.41
N THR A 43 -6.49 18.96 -10.10
CA THR A 43 -7.84 19.12 -9.55
C THR A 43 -8.07 20.50 -8.93
N GLY A 44 -7.01 21.28 -8.69
CA GLY A 44 -7.08 22.53 -7.93
C GLY A 44 -7.45 22.35 -6.45
N SER A 45 -7.45 21.11 -5.97
CA SER A 45 -7.88 20.70 -4.63
C SER A 45 -6.75 20.85 -3.61
N SER A 46 -7.12 21.00 -2.33
CA SER A 46 -6.17 21.20 -1.25
C SER A 46 -5.21 20.01 -1.09
N LEU A 47 -3.99 20.26 -0.60
CA LEU A 47 -2.99 19.20 -0.33
C LEU A 47 -3.53 18.11 0.61
N TRP A 48 -4.47 18.46 1.48
CA TRP A 48 -5.12 17.53 2.41
C TRP A 48 -6.00 16.50 1.69
N GLU A 49 -6.86 16.97 0.78
CA GLU A 49 -7.70 16.11 -0.05
C GLU A 49 -6.84 15.23 -0.97
N ALA A 50 -5.78 15.81 -1.56
CA ALA A 50 -4.84 15.08 -2.39
C ALA A 50 -4.10 13.97 -1.62
N GLY A 51 -3.69 14.23 -0.38
CA GLY A 51 -3.07 13.23 0.48
C GLY A 51 -4.04 12.12 0.90
N LEU A 52 -5.31 12.46 1.14
CA LEU A 52 -6.36 11.50 1.48
C LEU A 52 -6.68 10.58 0.31
N VAL A 53 -6.77 11.12 -0.91
CA VAL A 53 -6.93 10.32 -2.15
C VAL A 53 -5.72 9.40 -2.35
N ALA A 54 -4.49 9.90 -2.18
CA ALA A 54 -3.27 9.11 -2.36
C ALA A 54 -3.17 7.87 -1.44
N LEU A 55 -3.91 7.84 -0.33
CA LEU A 55 -3.95 6.72 0.63
C LEU A 55 -5.20 5.85 0.44
N ILE A 56 -6.34 6.46 0.13
CA ILE A 56 -7.61 5.76 -0.06
C ILE A 56 -7.64 4.99 -1.38
N GLU A 57 -7.13 5.57 -2.47
CA GLU A 57 -7.10 4.93 -3.79
C GLU A 57 -6.40 3.55 -3.77
N PRO A 58 -5.15 3.41 -3.29
CA PRO A 58 -4.50 2.10 -3.21
C PRO A 58 -5.23 1.14 -2.25
N SER A 59 -5.87 1.64 -1.19
CA SER A 59 -6.64 0.82 -0.26
C SER A 59 -7.89 0.22 -0.91
N ILE A 60 -8.67 1.05 -1.61
CA ILE A 60 -9.87 0.60 -2.33
C ILE A 60 -9.47 -0.34 -3.47
N ASN A 61 -8.41 -0.03 -4.21
CA ASN A 61 -7.92 -0.87 -5.29
C ASN A 61 -7.48 -2.26 -4.78
N GLY A 62 -6.81 -2.32 -3.62
CA GLY A 62 -6.47 -3.60 -2.97
C GLY A 62 -7.69 -4.43 -2.57
N VAL A 63 -8.72 -3.80 -2.00
CA VAL A 63 -9.98 -4.47 -1.65
C VAL A 63 -10.69 -4.98 -2.91
N TRP A 64 -10.77 -4.15 -3.95
CA TRP A 64 -11.36 -4.54 -5.24
C TRP A 64 -10.62 -5.71 -5.87
N PHE A 65 -9.27 -5.69 -5.87
CA PHE A 65 -8.45 -6.79 -6.33
C PHE A 65 -8.73 -8.09 -5.57
N TYR A 66 -8.89 -8.04 -4.24
CA TYR A 66 -9.26 -9.21 -3.44
C TYR A 66 -10.64 -9.76 -3.84
N VAL A 67 -11.63 -8.89 -4.03
CA VAL A 67 -12.98 -9.30 -4.48
C VAL A 67 -12.91 -9.93 -5.88
N LEU A 68 -12.21 -9.30 -6.83
CA LEU A 68 -11.97 -9.84 -8.16
C LEU A 68 -11.33 -11.22 -8.11
N HIS A 69 -10.24 -11.36 -7.34
CA HIS A 69 -9.52 -12.62 -7.24
C HIS A 69 -10.36 -13.73 -6.58
N LYS A 70 -11.15 -13.38 -5.56
CA LYS A 70 -12.09 -14.31 -4.91
C LYS A 70 -13.19 -14.75 -5.86
N THR A 71 -13.75 -13.83 -6.63
CA THR A 71 -14.78 -14.10 -7.64
C THR A 71 -14.21 -14.93 -8.79
N TRP A 72 -13.04 -14.57 -9.32
CA TRP A 72 -12.33 -15.31 -10.37
C TRP A 72 -12.04 -16.76 -9.97
N LYS A 73 -11.54 -16.99 -8.75
CA LYS A 73 -11.34 -18.36 -8.23
C LYS A 73 -12.64 -19.17 -8.16
N ARG A 74 -13.78 -18.55 -7.88
CA ARG A 74 -15.08 -19.23 -7.89
C ARG A 74 -15.55 -19.58 -9.31
N PHE A 75 -15.30 -18.70 -10.28
CA PHE A 75 -15.61 -18.96 -11.68
C PHE A 75 -14.69 -20.00 -12.32
N GLN A 76 -13.41 -20.01 -11.99
CA GLN A 76 -12.43 -21.00 -12.49
C GLN A 76 -12.63 -22.40 -11.88
N SER A 77 -13.28 -22.50 -10.72
CA SER A 77 -13.53 -23.76 -10.01
C SER A 77 -14.86 -24.44 -10.38
N ASN A 78 -15.60 -23.90 -11.35
CA ASN A 78 -16.73 -24.56 -12.02
C ASN A 78 -16.33 -24.87 -13.47
#